data_AF-A0A937AUJ2-F1
#
_entry.id   AF-A0A937AUJ2-F1
#
_cell.length_a   1.000
_cell.length_b   1.000
_cell.length_c   1.000
_cell.angle_alpha   90.00
_cell.angle_beta   90.00
_cell.angle_gamma   90.00
#
_symmetry.space_group_name_H-M   'P 1'
#
loop_
_entity.id
_entity.type
_entity.pdbx_description
1 polymer ?
#
loop_
_entity_poly.entity_id
_entity_poly.type
_entity_poly.pdbx_seq_one_letter_code
_entity_poly.pdbx_strand_id
1 'polypeptide(L)'
;MDQLRKGNGTLAHKDNWGLFDQILVSKSLLNRKRGEFFFFREYIYNKSYLTEYTGRFKGYPMRTWEGNQYRGGYSDHFPVYTVFLRQTNDNQ
;
A
#
# COMPACT_ATOMS: atom_id res chain seq x y z
N MET A 1 2.07 -11.38 7.11
CA MET A 1 1.05 -12.12 7.90
C MET A 1 0.30 -11.23 8.89
N ASP A 2 0.95 -10.32 9.63
CA ASP A 2 0.25 -9.45 10.59
C ASP A 2 -0.72 -8.43 9.97
N GLN A 3 -0.43 -7.89 8.79
CA GLN A 3 -1.37 -7.03 8.07
C GLN A 3 -2.64 -7.80 7.65
N LEU A 4 -2.47 -8.99 7.06
CA LEU A 4 -3.59 -9.88 6.71
C LEU A 4 -4.43 -10.27 7.94
N ARG A 5 -3.78 -10.57 9.08
CA ARG A 5 -4.48 -10.85 10.35
C ARG A 5 -5.30 -9.66 10.88
N LYS A 6 -4.94 -8.44 10.50
CA LYS A 6 -5.68 -7.21 10.79
C LYS A 6 -6.73 -6.87 9.73
N GLY A 7 -6.94 -7.76 8.75
CA GLY A 7 -7.85 -7.52 7.62
C GLY A 7 -7.30 -6.57 6.56
N ASN A 8 -6.00 -6.23 6.61
CA ASN A 8 -5.37 -5.34 5.66
C ASN A 8 -4.68 -6.15 4.56
N GLY A 9 -5.23 -6.10 3.36
CA GLY A 9 -4.59 -6.58 2.13
C GLY A 9 -4.54 -5.48 1.08
N THR A 10 -3.87 -5.78 -0.03
CA THR A 10 -3.79 -4.88 -1.18
C THR A 10 -4.83 -5.24 -2.24
N LEU A 11 -5.24 -6.51 -2.32
CA LEU A 11 -6.28 -7.00 -3.22
C LEU A 11 -7.34 -7.76 -2.43
N ALA A 12 -8.60 -7.69 -2.86
CA ALA A 12 -9.65 -8.57 -2.36
C ALA A 12 -10.37 -9.30 -3.51
N HIS A 13 -10.51 -10.62 -3.37
CA HIS A 13 -11.19 -11.49 -4.33
C HIS A 13 -11.99 -12.58 -3.59
N LYS A 14 -13.29 -12.70 -3.88
CA LYS A 14 -14.20 -13.63 -3.20
C LYS A 14 -14.08 -13.56 -1.67
N ASP A 15 -14.08 -12.32 -1.14
CA ASP A 15 -13.94 -12.00 0.28
C ASP A 15 -12.63 -12.47 0.94
N ASN A 16 -11.64 -12.87 0.13
CA ASN A 16 -10.30 -13.16 0.59
C ASN A 16 -9.35 -12.00 0.26
N TRP A 17 -8.62 -11.54 1.28
CA TRP A 17 -7.59 -10.53 1.12
C TRP A 17 -6.24 -11.15 0.73
N GLY A 18 -5.63 -10.62 -0.32
CA GLY A 18 -4.27 -10.90 -0.75
C GLY A 18 -3.31 -9.78 -0.35
N LEU A 19 -2.05 -10.15 -0.09
CA LEU A 19 -0.96 -9.22 0.23
C LEU A 19 0.32 -9.68 -0.47
N PHE A 20 0.35 -9.62 -1.81
CA PHE A 20 1.49 -10.05 -2.62
C PHE A 20 2.21 -8.91 -3.34
N ASP A 21 1.68 -7.68 -3.24
CA ASP A 21 2.36 -6.47 -3.71
C ASP A 21 3.54 -6.13 -2.79
N GLN A 22 4.75 -6.13 -3.34
CA GLN A 22 5.99 -6.09 -2.57
C GLN A 22 6.96 -5.02 -3.10
N ILE A 23 7.59 -4.29 -2.17
CA ILE A 23 8.76 -3.45 -2.45
C ILE A 23 9.94 -4.09 -1.74
N LEU A 24 10.90 -4.59 -2.52
CA LEU A 24 12.12 -5.21 -2.00
C LEU A 24 13.17 -4.13 -1.72
N VAL A 25 13.76 -4.17 -0.52
CA VAL A 25 14.74 -3.18 -0.07
C VAL A 25 16.08 -3.85 0.18
N SER A 26 17.14 -3.32 -0.43
CA SER A 26 18.50 -3.79 -0.21
C SER A 26 18.92 -3.65 1.25
N LYS A 27 19.63 -4.66 1.79
CA LYS A 27 20.07 -4.71 3.20
C LYS A 27 20.86 -3.46 3.62
N SER A 28 21.62 -2.84 2.72
CA SER A 28 22.39 -1.62 3.01
C SER A 28 21.51 -0.46 3.47
N LEU A 29 20.28 -0.35 2.95
CA LEU A 29 19.32 0.69 3.30
C LEU A 29 18.61 0.42 4.63
N LEU A 30 18.86 -0.71 5.31
CA LEU A 30 18.33 -0.97 6.65
C LEU A 30 19.20 -0.35 7.74
N ASN A 31 20.45 0.00 7.43
CA ASN A 31 21.39 0.55 8.38
C ASN A 31 21.21 2.07 8.49
N ARG A 32 20.99 2.56 9.72
CA ARG A 32 20.91 4.00 9.99
C ARG A 32 22.31 4.61 9.99
N LYS A 33 22.74 5.16 8.86
CA LYS A 33 23.98 5.94 8.75
C LYS A 33 23.66 7.42 8.65
N ARG A 34 24.44 8.24 9.36
CA ARG A 34 24.27 9.69 9.33
C ARG A 34 24.46 10.21 7.90
N GLY A 35 23.53 11.03 7.43
CA GLY A 35 23.55 11.61 6.07
C GLY A 35 23.05 10.67 4.96
N GLU A 36 22.74 9.41 5.25
CA GLU A 36 22.18 8.47 4.27
C GLU A 36 20.67 8.24 4.52
N PHE A 37 19.97 7.81 3.47
CA PHE A 37 18.60 7.32 3.62
C PHE A 37 18.59 5.94 4.25
N PHE A 38 17.65 5.71 5.17
CA PHE A 38 17.39 4.40 5.75
C PHE A 38 15.90 4.09 5.72
N PHE A 39 15.58 2.80 5.57
CA PHE A 39 14.22 2.29 5.62
C PHE A 39 13.59 2.60 6.98
N PHE A 40 12.44 3.25 6.97
CA PHE A 40 11.69 3.54 8.18
C PHE A 40 10.51 2.61 8.35
N ARG A 41 9.58 2.62 7.38
CA ARG A 41 8.35 1.84 7.47
C ARG A 41 7.66 1.69 6.12
N GLU A 42 6.99 0.58 5.96
CA GLU A 42 6.11 0.19 4.86
C GLU A 42 4.63 0.41 5.19
N TYR A 43 3.83 0.69 4.16
CA TYR A 43 2.41 0.95 4.30
C TYR A 43 1.61 0.48 3.09
N ILE A 44 0.37 0.08 3.34
CA ILE A 44 -0.68 -0.03 2.32
C ILE A 44 -1.40 1.32 2.28
N TYR A 45 -1.44 1.96 1.12
CA TYR A 45 -2.11 3.24 0.93
C TYR A 45 -3.61 3.01 0.71
N ASN A 46 -4.35 2.91 1.81
CA ASN A 46 -5.80 2.78 1.80
C ASN A 46 -6.44 4.11 2.21
N LYS A 47 -6.61 5.02 1.23
CA LYS A 47 -7.41 6.24 1.43
C LYS A 47 -8.84 6.01 1.00
N SER A 48 -9.71 6.84 1.59
CA SER A 48 -11.14 6.73 1.41
C SER A 48 -11.55 6.71 -0.07
N TYR A 49 -11.07 7.67 -0.84
CA TYR A 49 -11.38 7.78 -2.27
C TYR A 49 -10.87 6.61 -3.13
N LEU A 50 -9.99 5.74 -2.61
CA LEU A 50 -9.55 4.52 -3.30
C LEU A 50 -10.45 3.30 -2.99
N THR A 51 -11.40 3.44 -2.08
CA THR A 51 -12.23 2.34 -1.58
C THR A 51 -13.65 2.43 -2.11
N GLU A 52 -14.21 1.29 -2.48
CA GLU A 52 -15.63 1.18 -2.81
C GLU A 52 -16.51 1.30 -1.56
N TYR A 53 -17.53 2.15 -1.61
CA TYR A 53 -18.42 2.41 -0.48
C TYR A 53 -19.79 1.77 -0.59
N THR A 54 -20.13 1.29 -1.78
CA THR A 54 -21.48 0.87 -2.12
C THR A 54 -21.50 -0.50 -2.80
N GLY A 55 -22.68 -1.13 -2.81
CA GLY A 55 -22.91 -2.38 -3.51
C GLY A 55 -22.09 -3.55 -2.96
N ARG A 56 -21.94 -4.58 -3.81
CA ARG A 56 -21.36 -5.88 -3.43
C ARG A 56 -19.87 -5.85 -3.08
N PHE A 57 -19.14 -4.82 -3.49
CA PHE A 57 -17.70 -4.70 -3.28
C PHE A 57 -17.35 -3.67 -2.21
N LYS A 58 -18.30 -3.25 -1.38
CA LYS A 58 -18.05 -2.30 -0.29
C LYS A 58 -16.83 -2.74 0.55
N GLY A 59 -15.86 -1.85 0.70
CA GLY A 59 -14.59 -2.09 1.40
C GLY A 59 -13.43 -2.58 0.53
N TYR A 60 -13.66 -2.89 -0.75
CA TYR A 60 -12.63 -3.30 -1.70
C TYR A 60 -11.97 -2.08 -2.37
N PRO A 61 -10.80 -2.23 -3.01
CA PRO A 61 -10.29 -1.21 -3.93
C PRO A 61 -11.32 -0.88 -5.02
N MET A 62 -11.49 0.42 -5.30
CA MET A 62 -12.38 0.92 -6.34
C MET A 62 -11.76 0.63 -7.72
N ARG A 63 -12.22 -0.47 -8.32
CA ARG A 63 -11.68 -1.00 -9.59
C ARG A 63 -11.97 -0.07 -10.75
N THR A 64 -11.03 0.04 -11.68
CA THR A 64 -11.25 0.76 -12.95
C THR A 64 -12.26 0.05 -13.85
N TRP A 65 -12.21 -1.28 -13.87
CA TRP A 65 -13.06 -2.13 -14.70
C TRP A 65 -13.67 -3.27 -13.89
N GLU A 66 -14.84 -3.70 -14.32
CA GLU A 66 -15.50 -4.92 -13.86
C GLU A 66 -15.91 -5.76 -15.07
N GLY A 67 -15.07 -6.74 -15.40
CA GLY A 67 -15.16 -7.39 -16.71
C GLY A 67 -14.98 -6.34 -17.81
N ASN A 68 -15.99 -6.19 -18.66
CA ASN A 68 -15.99 -5.22 -19.77
C ASN A 68 -16.65 -3.88 -19.41
N GLN A 69 -17.09 -3.69 -18.16
CA GLN A 69 -17.77 -2.46 -17.73
C GLN A 69 -16.79 -1.51 -17.07
N TYR A 70 -16.69 -0.27 -17.58
CA TYR A 70 -15.87 0.77 -16.97
C TYR A 70 -16.57 1.31 -15.72
N ARG A 71 -15.84 1.42 -14.62
CA ARG A 71 -16.37 1.88 -13.32
C ARG A 71 -15.79 3.21 -12.86
N GLY A 72 -14.76 3.73 -13.52
CA GLY A 72 -14.13 4.99 -13.15
C GLY A 72 -13.29 4.95 -11.88
N GLY A 73 -13.04 3.75 -11.33
CA GLY A 73 -12.14 3.58 -10.19
C GLY A 73 -10.66 3.62 -10.58
N TYR A 74 -9.80 3.63 -9.57
CA TYR A 74 -8.36 3.82 -9.73
C TYR A 74 -7.60 2.52 -10.04
N SER A 75 -7.93 1.44 -9.32
CA SER A 75 -7.25 0.14 -9.43
C SER A 75 -8.02 -0.92 -8.65
N ASP A 76 -7.89 -2.18 -9.03
CA ASP A 76 -8.34 -3.33 -8.25
C ASP A 76 -7.37 -3.72 -7.11
N HIS A 77 -6.26 -2.99 -6.98
CA HIS A 77 -5.30 -3.10 -5.89
C HIS A 77 -5.12 -1.76 -5.15
N PHE A 78 -4.96 -1.80 -3.83
CA PHE A 78 -4.42 -0.68 -3.07
C PHE A 78 -2.91 -0.55 -3.31
N PRO A 79 -2.39 0.66 -3.56
CA PRO A 79 -0.96 0.88 -3.68
C PRO A 79 -0.22 0.53 -2.38
N VAL A 80 1.03 0.10 -2.52
CA VAL A 80 1.98 0.00 -1.40
C VAL A 80 3.06 1.06 -1.55
N TYR A 81 3.56 1.54 -0.42
CA TYR A 81 4.69 2.46 -0.42
C TYR A 81 5.57 2.22 0.81
N THR A 82 6.79 2.73 0.72
CA THR A 82 7.76 2.70 1.81
C THR A 82 8.29 4.10 2.05
N VAL A 83 8.55 4.42 3.31
CA VAL A 83 9.12 5.70 3.73
C VAL A 83 10.58 5.47 4.09
N PHE A 84 11.45 6.28 3.51
CA PHE A 84 12.85 6.39 3.89
C PHE A 84 13.07 7.71 4.61
N LEU A 85 13.88 7.68 5.67
CA LEU A 85 14.27 8.87 6.42
C LEU A 85 15.74 9.14 6.23
N ARG A 86 16.13 10.41 6.29
CA ARG A 86 17.51 10.86 6.29
C ARG A 86 17.65 11.98 7.31
N GLN A 87 18.64 11.88 8.18
CA GLN A 87 18.97 12.98 9.09
C GLN A 87 19.55 14.14 8.28
N THR A 88 18.95 15.32 8.42
CA THR A 88 19.47 16.58 7.89
C THR A 88 20.45 17.21 8.90
N ASN A 89 21.39 18.01 8.40
CA ASN A 89 22.24 18.82 9.26
C ASN A 89 21.56 20.18 9.44
N ASP A 90 20.71 20.33 10.45
CA ASP A 90 20.00 21.58 10.72
C ASP A 90 20.83 22.50 11.65
N ASN A 91 22.07 22.80 11.23
CA ASN A 91 22.90 23.89 11.78
C ASN A 91 23.18 24.92 10.66
N GLN A 92 22.12 25.54 10.16
CA GLN A 92 22.19 26.88 9.56
C GLN A 92 21.54 27.86 10.53
#